data_AF-A0A7S4M7B2-F1
#
_entry.id   AF-A0A7S4M7B2-F1
#
_cell.length_a   1.000
_cell.length_b   1.000
_cell.length_c   1.000
_cell.angle_alpha   90.00
_cell.angle_beta   90.00
_cell.angle_gamma   90.00
#
_symmetry.space_group_name_H-M   'P 1'
#
loop_
_entity.id
_entity.type
_entity.pdbx_description
1 polymer ?
#
loop_
_entity_poly.entity_id
_entity_poly.type
_entity_poly.pdbx_seq_one_letter_code
_entity_poly.pdbx_strand_id
1 'polypeptide(L)'
;RALLMEGAERVIVIEKDRRFIPALQLIQQQALFPNSKESRLVIVNGDILEENEEELIEKYLPKEYQSEPSQCKVGVIGNLPFSVSTACLIKWVKQASKREGVFAYGRSQCVLAFQAEVADRIIAKPNSKEYGRLSVMSQ
;
A
#
# COMPACT_ATOMS: atom_id res chain seq x y z
N ARG A 1 -5.09 6.52 -11.72
CA ARG A 1 -5.49 6.24 -13.12
C ARG A 1 -4.83 4.98 -13.66
N ALA A 2 -3.49 4.91 -13.75
CA ALA A 2 -2.77 3.74 -14.27
C ALA A 2 -3.24 2.40 -13.65
N LEU A 3 -3.34 2.31 -12.32
CA LEU A 3 -3.80 1.09 -11.64
C LEU A 3 -5.20 0.63 -12.08
N LEU A 4 -6.13 1.57 -12.27
CA LEU A 4 -7.49 1.26 -12.72
C LEU A 4 -7.50 0.79 -14.18
N MET A 5 -6.62 1.36 -15.01
CA MET A 5 -6.45 1.00 -16.43
C MET A 5 -5.81 -0.37 -16.59
N GLU A 6 -4.86 -0.73 -15.71
CA GLU A 6 -4.22 -2.06 -15.66
C GLU A 6 -5.14 -3.15 -15.10
N GLY A 7 -6.40 -2.82 -14.78
CA GLY A 7 -7.40 -3.80 -14.40
C GLY A 7 -7.56 -4.02 -12.89
N ALA A 8 -6.95 -3.20 -12.02
CA ALA A 8 -7.15 -3.32 -10.57
C ALA A 8 -8.64 -3.19 -10.21
N GLU A 9 -9.25 -4.26 -9.72
CA GLU A 9 -10.70 -4.35 -9.48
C GLU A 9 -11.21 -3.16 -8.67
N ARG A 10 -10.49 -2.85 -7.59
CA ARG A 10 -10.73 -1.71 -6.71
C ARG A 10 -9.41 -1.06 -6.32
N VAL A 11 -9.40 0.26 -6.19
CA VAL A 11 -8.25 1.05 -5.72
C VAL A 11 -8.72 1.91 -4.54
N ILE A 12 -8.08 1.74 -3.40
CA ILE A 12 -8.30 2.58 -2.21
C ILE A 12 -7.13 3.55 -2.12
N VAL A 13 -7.42 4.85 -2.16
CA VAL A 13 -6.42 5.91 -2.01
C VAL A 13 -6.59 6.56 -0.65
N ILE A 14 -5.54 6.52 0.16
CA ILE A 14 -5.45 7.29 1.41
C ILE A 14 -4.64 8.55 1.12
N GLU A 15 -5.30 9.69 1.13
CA GLU A 15 -4.72 11.00 0.80
C GLU A 15 -4.88 11.95 1.98
N LYS A 16 -3.75 12.39 2.55
CA LYS A 16 -3.73 13.30 3.69
C LYS A 16 -4.03 14.73 3.27
N ASP A 17 -3.50 15.16 2.13
CA ASP A 17 -3.61 16.53 1.65
C ASP A 17 -4.91 16.75 0.88
N ARG A 18 -5.81 17.50 1.52
CA ARG A 18 -7.15 17.82 1.00
C ARG A 18 -7.13 18.52 -0.35
N ARG A 19 -6.04 19.18 -0.73
CA ARG A 19 -5.92 19.88 -2.01
C ARG A 19 -6.00 18.94 -3.21
N PHE A 20 -5.62 17.67 -3.05
CA PHE A 20 -5.69 16.67 -4.13
C PHE A 20 -7.06 15.98 -4.25
N ILE A 21 -7.90 16.08 -3.23
CA ILE A 21 -9.20 15.40 -3.17
C ILE A 21 -10.11 15.77 -4.36
N PRO A 22 -10.25 17.04 -4.78
CA PRO A 22 -11.08 17.38 -5.95
C PRO A 22 -10.60 16.69 -7.23
N ALA A 23 -9.28 16.60 -7.43
CA ALA A 23 -8.72 15.93 -8.61
C ALA A 23 -8.95 14.40 -8.56
N LEU A 24 -8.84 13.79 -7.38
CA LEU A 24 -9.15 12.38 -7.18
C LEU A 24 -10.65 12.09 -7.42
N GLN A 25 -11.54 12.98 -6.98
CA GLN A 25 -12.99 12.85 -7.21
C GLN A 25 -13.35 12.89 -8.70
N LEU A 26 -12.65 13.70 -9.51
CA LEU A 26 -12.83 13.68 -10.97
C LEU A 26 -12.47 12.31 -11.57
N ILE A 27 -11.41 11.66 -11.05
CA ILE A 27 -11.05 10.30 -11.46
C ILE A 27 -12.10 9.31 -10.98
N GLN A 28 -12.59 9.47 -9.76
CA GLN A 28 -13.59 8.60 -9.13
C GLN A 28 -14.88 8.53 -9.95
N GLN A 29 -15.37 9.68 -10.42
CA GLN A 29 -16.57 9.78 -11.26
C GLN A 29 -16.43 9.00 -12.59
N GLN A 30 -15.21 8.82 -13.08
CA GLN A 30 -14.91 8.11 -14.32
C GLN A 30 -14.56 6.63 -14.10
N ALA A 31 -14.22 6.25 -12.87
CA ALA A 31 -13.72 4.93 -12.52
C ALA A 31 -14.84 3.96 -12.13
N LEU A 32 -15.94 3.93 -12.86
CA LEU A 32 -17.11 3.11 -12.52
C LEU A 32 -16.90 1.61 -12.83
N PHE A 33 -17.55 0.76 -12.06
CA PHE A 33 -17.71 -0.65 -12.43
C PHE A 33 -18.60 -0.78 -13.68
N PRO A 34 -18.33 -1.75 -14.58
CA PRO A 34 -19.20 -2.02 -15.73
C PRO A 34 -20.65 -2.25 -15.27
N ASN A 35 -21.61 -1.57 -15.90
CA ASN A 35 -23.04 -1.67 -15.60
C ASN A 35 -23.44 -1.29 -14.15
N SER A 36 -22.59 -0.54 -13.43
CA SER A 36 -22.89 -0.08 -12.07
C SER A 36 -22.58 1.42 -11.91
N LYS A 37 -23.26 2.05 -10.95
CA LYS A 37 -22.96 3.43 -10.54
C LYS A 37 -21.89 3.50 -9.45
N GLU A 38 -21.43 2.35 -8.96
CA GLU A 38 -20.37 2.28 -7.96
C GLU A 38 -19.01 2.55 -8.62
N SER A 39 -18.18 3.34 -7.93
CA SER A 39 -16.80 3.60 -8.33
C SER A 39 -15.85 2.53 -7.81
N ARG A 40 -14.94 2.09 -8.68
CA ARG A 40 -13.77 1.25 -8.37
C ARG A 40 -12.72 2.01 -7.56
N LEU A 41 -12.73 3.35 -7.60
CA LEU A 41 -11.87 4.19 -6.79
C LEU A 41 -12.59 4.59 -5.49
N VAL A 42 -11.96 4.30 -4.35
CA VAL A 42 -12.38 4.74 -3.01
C VAL A 42 -11.35 5.76 -2.53
N ILE A 43 -11.81 6.91 -2.06
CA ILE A 43 -10.95 7.99 -1.56
C ILE A 43 -11.17 8.10 -0.06
N VAL A 44 -10.09 7.96 0.70
CA VAL A 44 -10.03 8.17 2.15
C VAL A 44 -9.17 9.41 2.39
N ASN A 45 -9.76 10.47 2.95
CA ASN A 45 -8.98 11.63 3.36
C ASN A 45 -8.41 11.39 4.77
N GLY A 46 -7.17 10.93 4.86
CA GLY A 46 -6.59 10.45 6.11
C GLY A 46 -5.07 10.30 6.04
N ASP A 47 -4.45 10.00 7.18
CA ASP A 47 -3.02 9.71 7.29
C ASP A 47 -2.79 8.21 7.26
N ILE A 48 -2.00 7.73 6.29
CA ILE A 48 -1.65 6.30 6.14
C ILE A 48 -1.05 5.68 7.41
N LEU A 49 -0.40 6.47 8.28
CA LEU A 49 0.15 5.99 9.54
C LEU A 49 -0.92 5.74 10.60
N GLU A 50 -2.07 6.40 10.50
CA GLU A 50 -3.17 6.36 11.48
C GLU A 50 -4.35 5.51 10.99
N GLU A 51 -4.55 5.41 9.68
CA GLU A 51 -5.62 4.60 9.09
C GLU A 51 -5.45 3.10 9.39
N ASN A 52 -6.58 2.44 9.67
CA ASN A 52 -6.67 0.99 9.77
C ASN A 52 -6.93 0.39 8.38
N GLU A 53 -5.86 -0.05 7.71
CA GLU A 53 -5.97 -0.60 6.35
C GLU A 53 -6.79 -1.89 6.29
N GLU A 54 -6.77 -2.68 7.35
CA GLU A 54 -7.49 -3.96 7.43
C GLU A 54 -9.00 -3.74 7.34
N GLU A 55 -9.54 -2.85 8.17
CA GLU A 55 -10.95 -2.47 8.19
C GLU A 55 -11.40 -1.83 6.86
N LEU A 56 -10.52 -1.08 6.19
CA LEU A 56 -10.82 -0.48 4.89
C LEU A 56 -10.97 -1.55 3.81
N ILE A 57 -10.11 -2.56 3.81
CA ILE A 57 -10.13 -3.65 2.83
C ILE A 57 -11.28 -4.61 3.10
N GLU A 58 -11.59 -4.91 4.36
CA GLU A 58 -12.66 -5.85 4.78
C GLU A 58 -14.03 -5.48 4.20
N LYS A 59 -14.28 -4.19 4.00
CA LYS A 59 -15.53 -3.67 3.40
C LYS A 59 -15.77 -4.19 1.99
N TYR A 60 -14.72 -4.62 1.30
CA TYR A 60 -14.75 -4.93 -0.13
C TYR A 60 -14.16 -6.29 -0.50
N LEU A 61 -13.33 -6.86 0.37
CA LEU A 61 -12.69 -8.15 0.16
C LEU A 61 -12.78 -8.96 1.46
N PRO A 62 -13.42 -10.14 1.47
CA PRO A 62 -13.41 -11.00 2.63
C PRO A 62 -11.97 -11.45 2.95
N LYS A 63 -11.68 -11.61 4.24
CA LYS A 63 -10.38 -12.14 4.69
C LYS A 63 -10.23 -13.61 4.30
N GLU A 64 -9.46 -13.84 3.27
CA GLU A 64 -9.01 -15.16 2.85
C GLU A 64 -7.49 -15.14 2.73
N TYR A 65 -6.79 -15.82 3.63
CA TYR A 65 -5.33 -15.77 3.68
C TYR A 65 -4.72 -16.58 2.53
N GLN A 66 -4.04 -15.88 1.62
CA GLN A 66 -3.36 -16.49 0.47
C GLN A 66 -1.86 -16.60 0.73
N SER A 67 -1.38 -17.84 0.87
CA SER A 67 0.02 -18.12 1.21
C SER A 67 0.97 -17.86 0.03
N GLU A 68 0.51 -18.04 -1.21
CA GLU A 68 1.28 -17.77 -2.42
C GLU A 68 1.17 -16.28 -2.79
N PRO A 69 2.28 -15.53 -2.90
CA PRO A 69 2.23 -14.10 -3.23
C PRO A 69 1.49 -13.79 -4.53
N SER A 70 1.59 -14.63 -5.56
CA SER A 70 0.90 -14.42 -6.84
C SER A 70 -0.62 -14.60 -6.76
N GLN A 71 -1.11 -15.23 -5.70
CA GLN A 71 -2.53 -15.41 -5.46
C GLN A 71 -3.11 -14.27 -4.62
N CYS A 72 -2.26 -13.53 -3.89
CA CYS A 72 -2.68 -12.45 -3.01
C CYS A 72 -3.39 -11.34 -3.80
N LYS A 73 -4.65 -11.09 -3.47
CA LYS A 73 -5.48 -10.07 -4.14
C LYS A 73 -5.25 -8.64 -3.63
N VAL A 74 -4.42 -8.48 -2.59
CA VAL A 74 -4.12 -7.18 -1.98
C VAL A 74 -2.69 -6.78 -2.30
N GLY A 75 -2.52 -5.55 -2.78
CA GLY A 75 -1.21 -4.94 -3.02
C GLY A 75 -1.19 -3.51 -2.53
N VAL A 76 -0.02 -3.06 -2.10
CA VAL A 76 0.23 -1.69 -1.64
C VAL A 76 1.15 -0.99 -2.61
N ILE A 77 0.77 0.19 -3.06
CA ILE A 77 1.59 1.02 -3.95
C ILE A 77 1.66 2.42 -3.38
N GLY A 78 2.86 2.95 -3.21
CA GLY A 78 3.06 4.25 -2.57
C GLY A 78 4.30 4.98 -3.07
N ASN A 79 4.11 6.22 -3.49
CA ASN A 79 5.20 7.19 -3.68
C ASN A 79 5.09 8.24 -2.56
N LEU A 80 5.54 7.87 -1.38
CA LEU A 80 5.37 8.66 -0.17
C LEU A 80 6.54 9.61 0.05
N PRO A 81 6.32 10.77 0.70
CA PRO A 81 7.41 11.62 1.17
C PRO A 81 8.35 10.83 2.07
N PHE A 82 9.64 11.19 2.06
CA PHE A 82 10.68 10.48 2.80
C PHE A 82 10.40 10.34 4.30
N SER A 83 9.82 11.38 4.91
CA SER A 83 9.46 11.39 6.33
C SER A 83 8.40 10.36 6.70
N VAL A 84 7.62 9.87 5.72
CA VAL A 84 6.52 8.93 5.89
C VAL A 84 6.90 7.53 5.42
N SER A 85 7.63 7.42 4.30
CA SER A 85 7.95 6.14 3.64
C SER A 85 8.65 5.15 4.58
N THR A 86 9.63 5.61 5.37
CA THR A 86 10.37 4.75 6.31
C THR A 86 9.49 4.26 7.46
N ALA A 87 8.60 5.13 7.98
CA ALA A 87 7.65 4.76 9.02
C ALA A 87 6.64 3.73 8.51
N CYS A 88 6.13 3.90 7.28
CA CYS A 88 5.27 2.93 6.62
C CYS A 88 5.97 1.58 6.42
N LEU A 89 7.23 1.57 5.98
CA LEU A 89 8.00 0.33 5.83
C LEU A 89 8.10 -0.44 7.16
N ILE A 90 8.45 0.24 8.24
CA ILE A 90 8.56 -0.38 9.57
C ILE A 90 7.18 -0.90 10.04
N LYS A 91 6.11 -0.12 9.83
CA LYS A 91 4.72 -0.53 10.12
C LYS A 91 4.38 -1.82 9.38
N TRP A 92 4.64 -1.88 8.08
CA TRP A 92 4.31 -3.02 7.22
C TRP A 92 5.17 -4.26 7.49
N VAL A 93 6.47 -4.12 7.75
CA VAL A 93 7.31 -5.25 8.19
C VAL A 93 6.76 -5.87 9.48
N LYS A 94 6.38 -5.03 10.46
CA LYS A 94 5.77 -5.50 11.71
C LYS A 94 4.43 -6.19 11.48
N GLN A 95 3.57 -5.62 10.63
CA GLN A 95 2.29 -6.23 10.26
C GLN A 95 2.48 -7.57 9.52
N ALA A 96 3.46 -7.66 8.62
CA ALA A 96 3.79 -8.90 7.91
C ALA A 96 4.20 -10.02 8.87
N SER A 97 5.04 -9.71 9.87
CA SER A 97 5.44 -10.67 10.90
C SER A 97 4.27 -11.20 11.73
N LYS A 98 3.20 -10.41 11.88
CA LYS A 98 2.02 -10.76 12.67
C LYS A 98 0.82 -11.22 11.84
N ARG A 99 0.90 -11.10 10.50
CA ARG A 99 -0.22 -11.31 9.57
C ARG A 99 -1.41 -10.40 9.88
N GLU A 100 -1.12 -9.15 10.17
CA GLU A 100 -2.08 -8.08 10.45
C GLU A 100 -2.15 -7.10 9.26
N GLY A 101 -3.13 -6.20 9.25
CA GLY A 101 -3.23 -5.14 8.27
C GLY A 101 -3.45 -5.68 6.85
N VAL A 102 -2.69 -5.15 5.90
CA VAL A 102 -2.71 -5.65 4.51
C VAL A 102 -2.22 -7.10 4.39
N PHE A 103 -1.46 -7.61 5.36
CA PHE A 103 -0.91 -8.97 5.35
C PHE A 103 -1.85 -10.01 5.98
N ALA A 104 -2.99 -9.59 6.54
CA ALA A 104 -4.05 -10.50 6.97
C ALA A 104 -4.68 -11.26 5.79
N TYR A 105 -4.55 -10.73 4.56
CA TYR A 105 -5.06 -11.31 3.32
C TYR A 105 -4.06 -12.23 2.61
N GLY A 106 -2.83 -12.33 3.12
CA GLY A 106 -1.78 -13.14 2.51
C GLY A 106 -0.45 -12.42 2.41
N ARG A 107 0.40 -12.90 1.50
CA ARG A 107 1.70 -12.28 1.22
C ARG A 107 1.56 -11.12 0.25
N SER A 108 0.91 -10.05 0.71
CA SER A 108 0.65 -8.84 -0.05
C SER A 108 1.93 -8.21 -0.58
N GLN A 109 1.91 -7.85 -1.87
CA GLN A 109 3.06 -7.19 -2.51
C GLN A 109 3.05 -5.69 -2.22
N CYS A 110 4.20 -5.15 -1.83
CA CYS A 110 4.38 -3.72 -1.59
C CYS A 110 5.36 -3.14 -2.60
N VAL A 111 4.91 -2.17 -3.40
CA VAL A 111 5.73 -1.40 -4.34
C VAL A 111 5.84 0.03 -3.85
N LEU A 112 7.00 0.35 -3.26
CA LEU A 112 7.21 1.61 -2.56
C LEU A 112 8.41 2.35 -3.14
N ALA A 113 8.27 3.66 -3.35
CA ALA A 113 9.38 4.51 -3.72
C ALA A 113 10.09 5.05 -2.46
N PHE A 114 11.43 5.02 -2.50
CA PHE A 114 12.29 5.57 -1.46
C PHE A 114 13.34 6.49 -2.09
N GLN A 115 13.95 7.35 -1.28
CA GLN A 115 15.20 8.00 -1.66
C GLN A 115 16.28 6.94 -1.88
N ALA A 116 17.19 7.19 -2.83
CA ALA A 116 18.21 6.22 -3.26
C ALA A 116 19.01 5.65 -2.09
N GLU A 117 19.55 6.51 -1.21
CA GLU A 117 20.33 6.08 -0.03
C GLU A 117 19.54 5.13 0.90
N VAL A 118 18.23 5.31 1.00
CA VAL A 118 17.38 4.49 1.87
C VAL A 118 17.06 3.16 1.19
N ALA A 119 16.85 3.17 -0.12
CA ALA A 119 16.76 1.94 -0.90
C ALA A 119 18.05 1.10 -0.77
N ASP A 120 19.22 1.74 -0.87
CA ASP A 120 20.52 1.09 -0.70
C ASP A 120 20.67 0.43 0.67
N ARG A 121 20.20 1.11 1.74
CA ARG A 121 20.17 0.53 3.09
C ARG A 121 19.22 -0.64 3.24
N ILE A 122 18.06 -0.64 2.58
CA ILE A 122 17.08 -1.74 2.64
C ILE A 122 17.70 -3.02 2.05
N ILE A 123 18.37 -2.91 0.89
CA ILE A 123 18.95 -4.05 0.17
C ILE A 123 20.41 -4.35 0.55
N ALA A 124 20.99 -3.58 1.47
CA ALA A 124 22.39 -3.70 1.84
C ALA A 124 22.73 -5.12 2.30
N LYS A 125 23.83 -5.68 1.80
CA LYS A 125 24.31 -7.01 2.21
C LYS A 125 25.02 -6.94 3.56
N PRO A 126 25.03 -8.03 4.36
CA PRO A 126 25.85 -8.11 5.56
C PRO A 126 27.30 -7.69 5.30
N ASN A 127 27.93 -7.02 6.28
CA ASN A 127 29.30 -6.49 6.22
C ASN A 127 29.53 -5.34 5.21
N SER A 128 28.47 -4.75 4.65
CA SER A 128 28.59 -3.51 3.86
C SER A 128 28.43 -2.26 4.75
N LYS A 129 28.92 -1.11 4.28
CA LYS A 129 28.84 0.18 5.00
C LYS A 129 27.39 0.59 5.30
N GLU A 130 26.49 0.32 4.36
CA GLU A 130 25.07 0.69 4.46
C GLU A 130 24.22 -0.35 5.23
N TYR A 131 24.83 -1.46 5.65
CA TYR A 131 24.14 -2.51 6.41
C TYR A 131 23.82 -2.03 7.81
N GLY A 132 22.54 -2.12 8.20
CA GLY A 132 22.10 -1.70 9.52
C GLY A 132 20.75 -2.27 9.90
N ARG A 133 20.09 -1.60 10.86
CA ARG A 133 18.80 -2.05 11.40
C ARG A 133 17.73 -2.19 10.32
N LEU A 134 17.70 -1.28 9.35
CA LEU A 134 16.71 -1.30 8.27
C LEU A 134 16.89 -2.51 7.34
N SER A 135 18.14 -2.88 7.05
CA SER A 135 18.50 -4.06 6.26
C SER A 135 18.02 -5.34 6.97
N VAL A 136 18.34 -5.48 8.25
CA VAL A 136 17.96 -6.65 9.07
C VAL A 136 16.44 -6.80 9.18
N MET A 137 15.70 -5.70 9.27
CA MET A 137 14.23 -5.77 9.35
C MET A 137 13.59 -6.18 8.02
N SER A 138 14.25 -5.93 6.89
CA SER A 138 13.63 -6.05 5.56
C SER A 138 14.04 -7.31 4.78
N GLN A 139 15.01 -8.08 5.28
CA GLN A 139 15.60 -9.27 4.63
C GLN A 139 15.24 -10.55 5.41
#